data_AF-A0A925RSA6-F1
#
_entry.id   AF-A0A925RSA6-F1
#
_cell.length_a   1.000
_cell.length_b   1.000
_cell.length_c   1.000
_cell.angle_alpha   90.00
_cell.angle_beta   90.00
_cell.angle_gamma   90.00
#
_symmetry.space_group_name_H-M   'P 1'
#
loop_
_entity.id
_entity.type
_entity.pdbx_description
1 polymer ?
#
loop_
_entity_poly.entity_id
_entity_poly.type
_entity_poly.pdbx_seq_one_letter_code
_entity_poly.pdbx_strand_id
1 'polypeptide(L)'
;MAGKLTYQQAGVDTRKAAALVGDIGTHVRRTQQTRRLWGAFGLFAACYDLSGYKEPVMMTGCDGVGTKLELLLEHDLLETAGKDLVAMSVNDILTTGGDPLLFLDYIGIAALHEEKITRLISGMADHLEACDCILAGGETAEMPG
;
A
#
# COMPACT_ATOMS: atom_id res chain seq x y z
N MET A 1 5.09 22.65 -35.07
CA MET A 1 4.62 22.91 -33.69
C MET A 1 4.94 21.68 -32.88
N ALA A 2 5.80 21.77 -31.86
CA ALA A 2 6.03 20.65 -30.95
C ALA A 2 4.69 20.30 -30.29
N GLY A 3 4.25 19.06 -30.44
CA GLY A 3 2.99 18.59 -29.86
C GLY A 3 2.98 18.86 -28.35
N LYS A 4 1.83 19.29 -27.83
CA LYS A 4 1.64 19.59 -26.40
C LYS A 4 1.95 18.31 -25.62
N LEU A 5 3.11 18.26 -24.97
CA LEU A 5 3.50 17.16 -24.07
C LEU A 5 2.44 17.09 -22.96
N THR A 6 1.73 15.97 -22.90
CA THR A 6 0.76 15.70 -21.85
C THR A 6 1.35 14.76 -20.81
N TYR A 7 0.90 14.87 -19.57
CA TYR A 7 1.30 13.97 -18.49
C TYR A 7 1.00 12.50 -18.84
N GLN A 8 -0.09 12.26 -19.58
CA GLN A 8 -0.45 10.96 -20.12
C GLN A 8 0.56 10.43 -21.16
N GLN A 9 1.18 11.29 -21.97
CA GLN A 9 2.25 10.89 -22.89
C GLN A 9 3.56 10.56 -22.19
N ALA A 10 3.73 10.99 -20.93
CA ALA A 10 4.83 10.56 -20.06
C ALA A 10 4.55 9.19 -19.40
N GLY A 11 3.40 8.56 -19.72
CA GLY A 11 3.01 7.25 -19.23
C GLY A 11 2.09 7.26 -18.01
N VAL A 12 1.58 8.42 -17.57
CA VAL A 12 0.78 8.52 -16.32
C VAL A 12 -0.70 8.82 -16.60
N ASP A 13 -1.58 7.85 -16.33
CA ASP A 13 -3.04 8.01 -16.49
C ASP A 13 -3.75 8.28 -15.15
N THR A 14 -3.96 9.55 -14.84
CA THR A 14 -4.60 9.99 -13.57
C THR A 14 -6.06 9.55 -13.42
N ARG A 15 -6.77 9.24 -14.53
CA ARG A 15 -8.15 8.76 -14.44
C ARG A 15 -8.19 7.31 -13.99
N LYS A 16 -7.28 6.47 -14.47
CA LYS A 16 -7.19 5.09 -14.03
C LYS A 16 -6.68 4.96 -12.60
N ALA A 17 -5.75 5.82 -12.19
CA ALA A 17 -5.32 5.89 -10.80
C ALA A 17 -6.49 6.21 -9.84
N ALA A 18 -7.39 7.13 -10.23
CA ALA A 18 -8.58 7.44 -9.44
C ALA A 18 -9.60 6.28 -9.38
N ALA A 19 -9.76 5.52 -10.48
CA ALA A 19 -10.62 4.34 -10.51
C ALA A 19 -10.12 3.25 -9.54
N LEU A 20 -8.80 3.00 -9.55
CA LEU A 20 -8.15 2.06 -8.64
C LEU A 20 -8.43 2.38 -7.16
N VAL A 21 -8.43 3.67 -6.78
CA VAL A 21 -8.75 4.09 -5.40
C VAL A 21 -10.18 3.69 -5.00
N GLY A 22 -11.13 3.72 -5.93
CA GLY A 22 -12.50 3.26 -5.71
C GLY A 22 -12.56 1.76 -5.46
N ASP A 23 -11.84 0.99 -6.28
CA ASP A 23 -11.85 -0.47 -6.26
C ASP A 23 -11.20 -1.05 -5.00
N ILE A 24 -10.15 -0.40 -4.48
CA ILE A 24 -9.47 -0.87 -3.27
C ILE A 24 -10.22 -0.51 -1.98
N GLY A 25 -11.30 0.28 -2.05
CA GLY A 25 -12.02 0.75 -0.86
C GLY A 25 -12.53 -0.38 0.03
N THR A 26 -12.86 -1.55 -0.53
CA THR A 26 -13.26 -2.73 0.25
C THR A 26 -12.06 -3.33 1.00
N HIS A 27 -10.89 -3.39 0.39
CA HIS A 27 -9.65 -3.86 1.03
C HIS A 27 -9.22 -2.93 2.17
N VAL A 28 -9.26 -1.61 1.96
CA VAL A 28 -8.98 -0.61 3.00
C VAL A 28 -9.93 -0.75 4.19
N ARG A 29 -11.23 -0.98 3.95
CA ARG A 29 -12.21 -1.18 5.03
C ARG A 29 -11.93 -2.43 5.85
N ARG A 30 -11.39 -3.49 5.24
CA ARG A 30 -11.02 -4.72 5.95
C ARG A 30 -9.88 -4.50 6.93
N THR A 31 -8.93 -3.62 6.64
CA THR A 31 -7.84 -3.30 7.58
C THR A 31 -8.26 -2.34 8.70
N GLN A 32 -9.54 -1.95 8.79
CA GLN A 32 -10.05 -0.97 9.75
C GLN A 32 -11.20 -1.49 10.62
N GLN A 33 -11.27 -2.80 10.89
CA GLN A 33 -12.36 -3.40 11.67
C GLN A 33 -12.27 -3.06 13.16
N THR A 34 -11.07 -3.08 13.72
CA THR A 34 -10.74 -2.93 15.14
C THR A 34 -10.17 -1.54 15.45
N ARG A 35 -9.38 -1.00 14.53
CA ARG A 35 -8.77 0.34 14.58
C ARG A 35 -9.15 1.11 13.31
N ARG A 36 -9.12 2.44 13.35
CA ARG A 36 -9.48 3.26 12.18
C ARG A 36 -8.64 4.52 12.09
N LEU A 37 -8.49 5.02 10.87
CA LEU A 37 -7.89 6.32 10.63
C LEU A 37 -8.71 7.42 11.31
N TRP A 38 -8.00 8.45 11.75
CA TRP A 38 -8.60 9.73 12.11
C TRP A 38 -8.89 10.50 10.82
N GLY A 39 -10.13 10.37 10.32
CA GLY A 39 -10.57 10.97 9.06
C GLY A 39 -10.77 9.95 7.94
N ALA A 40 -10.94 10.46 6.72
CA ALA A 40 -11.17 9.62 5.55
C ALA A 40 -9.84 9.10 4.96
N PHE A 41 -9.89 7.91 4.34
CA PHE A 41 -8.82 7.43 3.47
C PHE A 41 -8.75 8.27 2.18
N GLY A 42 -7.55 8.46 1.62
CA GLY A 42 -7.33 9.24 0.39
C GLY A 42 -7.19 10.75 0.59
N LEU A 43 -7.02 11.21 1.84
CA LEU A 43 -6.60 12.59 2.13
C LEU A 43 -5.09 12.75 1.86
N PHE A 44 -4.61 14.00 1.84
CA PHE A 44 -3.19 14.33 1.66
C PHE A 44 -2.26 13.68 2.70
N ALA A 45 -2.79 13.36 3.88
CA ALA A 45 -2.09 12.63 4.91
C ALA A 45 -3.08 11.74 5.67
N ALA A 46 -2.63 10.56 6.04
CA ALA A 46 -3.33 9.71 7.00
C ALA A 46 -3.02 10.18 8.42
N CYS A 47 -4.00 10.07 9.32
CA CYS A 47 -3.84 10.39 10.72
C CYS A 47 -4.34 9.24 11.59
N TYR A 48 -3.77 9.08 12.77
CA TYR A 48 -4.20 8.11 13.77
C TYR A 48 -4.16 8.76 15.14
N ASP A 49 -5.18 8.49 15.96
CA ASP A 49 -5.27 9.05 17.31
C ASP A 49 -4.45 8.21 18.30
N LEU A 50 -3.43 8.82 18.89
CA LEU A 50 -2.55 8.19 19.87
C LEU A 50 -2.99 8.43 21.31
N SER A 51 -4.12 9.09 21.56
CA SER A 51 -4.62 9.42 22.91
C SER A 51 -4.83 8.18 23.79
N GLY A 52 -4.99 6.99 23.20
CA GLY A 52 -5.06 5.71 23.90
C GLY A 52 -3.73 5.17 24.42
N TYR A 53 -2.58 5.74 24.03
CA TYR A 53 -1.26 5.29 24.44
C TYR A 53 -0.70 6.17 25.57
N LYS A 54 -0.04 5.55 26.54
CA LYS A 54 0.71 6.27 27.57
C LYS A 54 2.13 6.54 27.09
N GLU A 55 2.51 7.82 26.97
CA GLU A 55 3.85 8.26 26.59
C GLU A 55 4.38 7.56 25.31
N PRO A 56 3.67 7.65 24.17
CA PRO A 56 3.98 6.88 22.98
C PRO A 56 5.33 7.25 22.37
N VAL A 57 6.03 6.24 21.85
CA VAL A 57 7.21 6.39 20.98
C VAL A 57 6.88 5.77 19.63
N MET A 58 7.20 6.48 18.56
CA MET A 58 6.94 6.02 17.20
C MET A 58 8.14 5.23 16.67
N MET A 59 7.87 4.03 16.15
CA MET A 59 8.81 3.23 15.40
C MET A 59 8.38 3.23 13.93
N THR A 60 9.35 3.34 13.03
CA THR A 60 9.11 3.32 11.59
C THR A 60 10.01 2.28 10.93
N GLY A 61 9.48 1.61 9.91
CA GLY A 61 10.18 0.64 9.09
C GLY A 61 9.79 0.83 7.63
N CYS A 62 10.66 0.41 6.72
CA CYS A 62 10.44 0.51 5.29
C CYS A 62 11.27 -0.56 4.58
N ASP A 63 10.58 -1.50 3.93
CA ASP A 63 11.21 -2.60 3.20
C ASP A 63 10.51 -2.87 1.88
N GLY A 64 11.23 -3.58 1.00
CA GLY A 64 10.67 -4.16 -0.20
C GLY A 64 10.68 -5.68 -0.15
N VAL A 65 9.98 -6.31 -1.10
CA VAL A 65 9.98 -7.77 -1.30
C VAL A 65 11.35 -8.28 -1.78
N GLY A 66 12.14 -7.41 -2.42
CA GLY A 66 13.41 -7.76 -3.05
C GLY A 66 13.24 -8.61 -4.30
N THR A 67 14.29 -9.34 -4.69
CA THR A 67 14.32 -10.15 -5.93
C THR A 67 13.33 -11.31 -5.95
N LYS A 68 12.76 -11.70 -4.80
CA LYS A 68 11.66 -12.67 -4.74
C LYS A 68 10.46 -12.23 -5.60
N LEU A 69 10.28 -10.92 -5.79
CA LEU A 69 9.23 -10.35 -6.62
C LEU A 69 9.28 -10.89 -8.06
N GLU A 70 10.47 -11.14 -8.63
CA GLU A 70 10.60 -11.68 -9.99
C GLU A 70 9.93 -13.05 -10.12
N LEU A 71 10.19 -13.96 -9.17
CA LEU A 71 9.60 -15.30 -9.14
C LEU A 71 8.09 -15.24 -8.90
N LEU A 72 7.63 -14.35 -8.02
CA LEU A 72 6.21 -14.20 -7.72
C LEU A 72 5.45 -13.68 -8.95
N LEU A 73 6.05 -12.77 -9.73
CA LEU A 73 5.48 -12.29 -10.97
C LEU A 73 5.47 -13.36 -12.07
N GLU A 74 6.55 -14.15 -12.21
CA GLU A 74 6.64 -15.25 -13.17
C GLU A 74 5.55 -16.33 -12.93
N HIS A 75 5.23 -16.57 -11.66
CA HIS A 75 4.21 -17.56 -11.26
C HIS A 75 2.81 -16.97 -11.01
N ASP A 76 2.59 -15.69 -11.32
CA ASP A 76 1.31 -14.99 -11.12
C ASP A 76 0.78 -15.03 -9.65
N LEU A 77 1.68 -14.89 -8.68
CA LEU A 77 1.42 -14.94 -7.23
C LEU A 77 1.41 -13.54 -6.59
N LEU A 78 0.62 -12.63 -7.13
CA LEU A 78 0.56 -11.23 -6.71
C LEU A 78 0.03 -11.04 -5.29
N GLU A 79 -0.96 -11.81 -4.87
CA GLU A 79 -1.49 -11.78 -3.50
C GLU A 79 -0.40 -12.18 -2.48
N THR A 80 0.44 -13.15 -2.85
CA THR A 80 1.58 -13.56 -2.02
C THR A 80 2.63 -12.45 -1.96
N ALA A 81 2.90 -11.77 -3.08
CA ALA A 81 3.79 -10.61 -3.08
C ALA A 81 3.30 -9.48 -2.15
N GLY A 82 1.99 -9.25 -2.09
CA GLY A 82 1.39 -8.28 -1.19
C GLY A 82 1.57 -8.66 0.28
N LYS A 83 1.40 -9.94 0.61
CA LYS A 83 1.65 -10.48 1.95
C LYS A 83 3.11 -10.35 2.34
N ASP A 84 4.01 -10.73 1.44
CA ASP A 84 5.46 -10.63 1.66
C ASP A 84 5.88 -9.18 1.92
N LEU A 85 5.35 -8.22 1.15
CA LEU A 85 5.65 -6.79 1.33
C LEU A 85 5.31 -6.31 2.74
N VAL A 86 4.11 -6.65 3.23
CA VAL A 86 3.68 -6.26 4.58
C VAL A 86 4.51 -6.99 5.64
N ALA A 87 4.74 -8.29 5.45
CA ALA A 87 5.45 -9.12 6.42
C ALA A 87 6.87 -8.62 6.68
N MET A 88 7.58 -8.14 5.64
CA MET A 88 8.94 -7.61 5.79
C MET A 88 8.98 -6.45 6.79
N SER A 89 8.13 -5.43 6.62
CA SER A 89 8.16 -4.27 7.53
C SER A 89 7.47 -4.53 8.87
N VAL A 90 6.36 -5.29 8.91
CA VAL A 90 5.61 -5.53 10.16
C VAL A 90 6.40 -6.41 11.13
N ASN A 91 7.13 -7.42 10.64
CA ASN A 91 7.93 -8.28 11.52
C ASN A 91 9.04 -7.50 12.23
N ASP A 92 9.66 -6.51 11.59
CA ASP A 92 10.68 -5.67 12.22
C ASP A 92 10.08 -4.78 13.33
N ILE A 93 8.86 -4.28 13.16
CA ILE A 93 8.14 -3.57 14.22
C ILE A 93 7.80 -4.52 15.38
N LEU A 94 7.31 -5.72 15.09
CA LEU A 94 6.94 -6.68 16.13
C LEU A 94 8.15 -7.16 16.94
N THR A 95 9.29 -7.45 16.29
CA THR A 95 10.50 -7.92 16.96
C THR A 95 11.17 -6.86 17.83
N THR A 96 10.88 -5.59 17.60
CA THR A 96 11.32 -4.47 18.45
C THR A 96 10.34 -4.17 19.59
N GLY A 97 9.24 -4.94 19.70
CA GLY A 97 8.21 -4.78 20.72
C GLY A 97 7.19 -3.68 20.39
N GLY A 98 7.16 -3.21 19.15
CA GLY A 98 6.21 -2.21 18.67
C GLY A 98 4.84 -2.80 18.35
N ASP A 99 3.83 -1.93 18.39
CA ASP A 99 2.46 -2.20 17.94
C ASP A 99 2.30 -1.68 16.50
N PRO A 100 2.09 -2.53 15.48
CA PRO A 100 1.88 -2.08 14.10
C PRO A 100 0.56 -1.32 13.95
N LEU A 101 0.64 -0.03 13.61
CA LEU A 101 -0.54 0.84 13.53
C LEU A 101 -0.94 1.18 12.09
N LEU A 102 -0.01 1.72 11.32
CA LEU A 102 -0.24 2.25 9.99
C LEU A 102 0.78 1.65 9.02
N PHE A 103 0.30 1.27 7.84
CA PHE A 103 1.11 0.82 6.72
C PHE A 103 0.88 1.74 5.52
N LEU A 104 1.97 2.12 4.87
CA LEU A 104 1.97 2.93 3.64
C LEU A 104 2.72 2.16 2.57
N ASP A 105 2.21 2.14 1.34
CA ASP A 105 2.86 1.45 0.22
C ASP A 105 3.29 2.38 -0.91
N TYR A 106 4.23 1.90 -1.71
CA TYR A 106 4.64 2.52 -2.96
C TYR A 106 4.84 1.42 -4.01
N ILE A 107 4.15 1.56 -5.15
CA ILE A 107 4.15 0.60 -6.24
C ILE A 107 4.70 1.27 -7.50
N GLY A 108 5.91 0.90 -7.91
CA GLY A 108 6.51 1.31 -9.18
C GLY A 108 6.28 0.26 -10.26
N ILE A 109 5.72 0.68 -11.40
CA ILE A 109 5.34 -0.23 -12.49
C ILE A 109 5.63 0.40 -13.86
N ALA A 110 5.88 -0.43 -14.87
CA ALA A 110 6.06 0.06 -16.24
C ALA A 110 4.75 0.62 -16.84
N ALA A 111 3.62 -0.01 -16.50
CA ALA A 111 2.28 0.40 -16.93
C ALA A 111 1.24 -0.05 -15.90
N LEU A 112 0.18 0.74 -15.74
CA LEU A 112 -0.92 0.44 -14.83
C LEU A 112 -1.77 -0.74 -15.32
N HIS A 113 -1.78 -1.79 -14.52
CA HIS A 113 -2.67 -2.95 -14.66
C HIS A 113 -3.55 -3.09 -13.42
N GLU A 114 -4.75 -2.54 -13.47
CA GLU A 114 -5.69 -2.44 -12.35
C GLU A 114 -5.95 -3.78 -11.64
N GLU A 115 -6.17 -4.86 -12.39
CA GLU A 115 -6.36 -6.20 -11.83
C GLU A 115 -5.15 -6.66 -11.02
N LYS A 116 -3.94 -6.48 -11.55
CA LYS A 116 -2.70 -6.91 -10.88
C LYS A 116 -2.48 -6.15 -9.58
N ILE A 117 -2.72 -4.84 -9.62
CA ILE A 117 -2.54 -3.96 -8.46
C ILE A 117 -3.60 -4.27 -7.40
N THR A 118 -4.84 -4.51 -7.81
CA THR A 118 -5.92 -4.91 -6.89
C THR A 118 -5.61 -6.23 -6.19
N ARG A 119 -5.07 -7.22 -6.91
CA ARG A 119 -4.61 -8.50 -6.34
C ARG A 119 -3.47 -8.32 -5.34
N LEU A 120 -2.49 -7.48 -5.68
CA LEU A 120 -1.39 -7.12 -4.79
C LEU A 120 -1.91 -6.48 -3.48
N ILE A 121 -2.77 -5.47 -3.60
CA ILE A 121 -3.37 -4.75 -2.46
C ILE A 121 -4.29 -5.67 -1.65
N SER A 122 -5.01 -6.59 -2.29
CA SER A 122 -5.79 -7.61 -1.57
C SER A 122 -4.90 -8.48 -0.69
N GLY A 123 -3.75 -8.92 -1.20
CA GLY A 123 -2.75 -9.66 -0.43
C GLY A 123 -2.20 -8.86 0.76
N MET A 124 -1.91 -7.58 0.56
CA MET A 124 -1.50 -6.68 1.64
C MET A 124 -2.59 -6.57 2.71
N ALA A 125 -3.83 -6.30 2.29
CA ALA A 125 -4.97 -6.14 3.19
C ALA A 125 -5.25 -7.41 4.02
N ASP A 126 -5.11 -8.61 3.42
CA ASP A 126 -5.21 -9.88 4.16
C ASP A 126 -4.22 -9.94 5.33
N HIS A 127 -2.97 -9.53 5.12
CA HIS A 127 -1.95 -9.60 6.17
C HIS A 127 -2.08 -8.48 7.19
N LEU A 128 -2.41 -7.27 6.73
CA LEU A 128 -2.68 -6.11 7.59
C LEU A 128 -3.85 -6.36 8.54
N GLU A 129 -4.94 -6.96 8.03
CA GLU A 129 -6.09 -7.39 8.84
C GLU A 129 -5.66 -8.42 9.90
N ALA A 130 -4.82 -9.39 9.53
CA ALA A 130 -4.32 -10.41 10.47
C ALA A 130 -3.40 -9.84 11.57
N CYS A 131 -2.77 -8.69 11.31
CA CYS A 131 -1.83 -8.03 12.24
C CYS A 131 -2.42 -6.80 12.95
N ASP A 132 -3.72 -6.52 12.81
CA ASP A 132 -4.39 -5.32 13.36
C ASP A 132 -3.68 -3.99 12.98
N CYS A 133 -3.21 -3.93 11.73
CA CYS A 133 -2.52 -2.77 11.14
C CYS A 133 -3.36 -2.18 10.01
N ILE A 134 -3.40 -0.85 9.91
CA ILE A 134 -4.26 -0.15 8.96
C ILE A 134 -3.50 0.13 7.66
N LEU A 135 -4.09 -0.21 6.51
CA LEU A 135 -3.66 0.36 5.23
C LEU A 135 -4.01 1.85 5.20
N ALA A 136 -3.01 2.69 5.47
CA ALA A 136 -3.20 4.12 5.73
C ALA A 136 -3.21 4.95 4.44
N GLY A 137 -2.53 4.48 3.41
CA GLY A 137 -2.42 5.11 2.11
C GLY A 137 -1.33 4.45 1.27
N GLY A 138 -1.15 4.93 0.06
CA GLY A 138 -0.09 4.47 -0.82
C GLY A 138 -0.02 5.29 -2.09
N GLU A 139 0.98 5.01 -2.92
CA GLU A 139 1.21 5.69 -4.18
C GLU A 139 1.54 4.69 -5.30
N THR A 140 1.05 4.95 -6.51
CA THR A 140 1.34 4.12 -7.68
C THR A 140 1.97 4.97 -8.78
N ALA A 141 3.19 4.65 -9.17
CA ALA A 141 3.95 5.40 -10.16
C ALA A 141 4.17 4.57 -11.44
N GLU A 142 3.64 5.06 -12.56
CA GLU A 142 3.94 4.54 -13.89
C GLU A 142 5.29 5.09 -14.39
N MET A 143 6.24 4.20 -14.66
CA MET A 143 7.61 4.48 -15.08
C MET A 143 8.00 3.53 -16.25
N PRO A 144 7.64 3.85 -17.50
CA PRO A 144 7.79 2.95 -18.66
C PRO A 144 9.23 2.78 -19.18
N GLY A 145 10.23 3.21 -18.42
CA GLY A 145 11.64 3.36 -18.84
C GLY A 145 12.36 2.04 -19.13
#